data_AF-A0A7V4QAV6-F1
#
_entry.id   AF-A0A7V4QAV6-F1
#
_cell.length_a   1.000
_cell.length_b   1.000
_cell.length_c   1.000
_cell.angle_alpha   90.00
_cell.angle_beta   90.00
_cell.angle_gamma   90.00
#
_symmetry.space_group_name_H-M   'P 1'
#
loop_
_entity.id
_entity.type
_entity.pdbx_description
1 polymer ?
#
loop_
_entity_poly.entity_id
_entity_poly.type
_entity_poly.pdbx_seq_one_letter_code
_entity_poly.pdbx_strand_id
1 'polypeptide(L)'
;MSFVYFFTFLLSLLFWYFFATLLQWHVYQLSRVLFKFHKRYWIVLYFVFPYLVFVAGFLLRQEELFIPIALSYVAVGLYIWQRRLDKKLVFTGRVKRFFAIFLATSIVMIFVYKLLLPAPVFAIFIAHLASVGVERRLAREYEQKALKKLYSNPNMKVIAITASYGKTSIKNFTAQILGTKYSVYATPRSVNTKVGILKDINEELPSGVEIYIVEAGARTRGDILEITELVEPHIAVIGKVGPAHIEYFKSIENIIATKSELLKSKRLQKAFVFENLGTKGDKIISFGYEQDTKISSVSATLDGIDFELFVNGANERFSAPVLGSFNAINISAAILIANELGMSIDEIKKAVAKLSSVEHRLQRIDSGGKVILDDSFNGNVDGMSEAIGLCSGFIGTKVIVTPGLVEANEADNRKIAGLINDTFDLVILTGSLNTKMYDEIITRPRKIVLADKTQLVELLARETKQGDLIYFANDAPSYI
;
A
#
# COMPACT_ATOMS: atom_id res chain seq x y z
N MET A 1 4.78 -55.67 4.97
CA MET A 1 4.82 -54.42 5.77
C MET A 1 5.40 -53.25 4.98
N SER A 2 6.63 -53.31 4.45
CA SER A 2 7.27 -52.17 3.75
C SER A 2 6.49 -51.59 2.56
N PHE A 3 5.80 -52.44 1.79
CA PHE A 3 5.02 -52.02 0.60
C PHE A 3 3.90 -51.03 0.95
N VAL A 4 2.99 -51.41 1.85
CA VAL A 4 1.84 -50.58 2.27
C VAL A 4 2.31 -49.23 2.82
N TYR A 5 3.36 -49.21 3.64
CA TYR A 5 3.91 -47.96 4.19
C TYR A 5 4.49 -47.04 3.11
N PHE A 6 5.25 -47.60 2.17
CA PHE A 6 5.86 -46.83 1.07
C PHE A 6 4.78 -46.18 0.17
N PHE A 7 3.79 -46.95 -0.26
CA PHE A 7 2.71 -46.41 -1.11
C PHE A 7 1.81 -45.43 -0.35
N THR A 8 1.56 -45.66 0.95
CA THR A 8 0.85 -44.70 1.82
C THR A 8 1.62 -43.38 1.93
N PHE A 9 2.95 -43.44 2.07
CA PHE A 9 3.80 -42.25 2.08
C PHE A 9 3.71 -41.46 0.76
N LEU A 10 3.83 -42.15 -0.38
CA LEU A 10 3.70 -41.51 -1.70
C LEU A 10 2.33 -40.86 -1.91
N LEU A 11 1.25 -41.51 -1.47
CA LEU A 11 -0.10 -40.95 -1.52
C LEU A 11 -0.19 -39.68 -0.66
N SER A 12 0.38 -39.72 0.54
CA SER A 12 0.47 -38.57 1.45
C SER A 12 1.21 -37.39 0.81
N LEU A 13 2.29 -37.67 0.09
CA LEU A 13 3.09 -36.67 -0.61
C LEU A 13 2.29 -35.94 -1.71
N LEU A 14 1.48 -36.68 -2.47
CA LEU A 14 0.62 -36.12 -3.49
C LEU A 14 -0.51 -35.26 -2.89
N PHE A 15 -1.12 -35.73 -1.80
CA PHE A 15 -2.07 -34.92 -1.04
C PHE A 15 -1.45 -33.66 -0.46
N TRP A 16 -0.24 -33.76 0.07
CA TRP A 16 0.51 -32.60 0.55
C TRP A 16 0.75 -31.59 -0.58
N TYR A 17 1.21 -32.05 -1.74
CA TYR A 17 1.45 -31.17 -2.90
C TYR A 17 0.19 -30.41 -3.32
N PHE A 18 -0.94 -31.12 -3.44
CA PHE A 18 -2.24 -30.51 -3.75
C PHE A 18 -2.64 -29.48 -2.69
N PHE A 19 -2.57 -29.85 -1.41
CA PHE A 19 -2.96 -29.01 -0.30
C PHE A 19 -2.06 -27.77 -0.13
N ALA A 20 -0.74 -27.93 -0.26
CA ALA A 20 0.22 -26.83 -0.22
C ALA A 20 -0.03 -25.82 -1.34
N THR A 21 -0.41 -26.30 -2.53
CA THR A 21 -0.76 -25.44 -3.68
C THR A 21 -1.99 -24.59 -3.35
N LEU A 22 -3.05 -25.21 -2.83
CA LEU A 22 -4.25 -24.50 -2.41
C LEU A 22 -3.97 -23.49 -1.30
N LEU A 23 -3.19 -23.86 -0.29
CA LEU A 23 -2.79 -22.94 0.77
C LEU A 23 -2.02 -21.74 0.22
N GLN A 24 -1.06 -21.95 -0.68
CA GLN A 24 -0.28 -20.85 -1.25
C GLN A 24 -1.17 -19.85 -2.01
N TRP A 25 -2.14 -20.32 -2.78
CA TRP A 25 -3.10 -19.44 -3.48
C TRP A 25 -3.97 -18.62 -2.54
N HIS A 26 -4.21 -19.11 -1.32
CA HIS A 26 -5.08 -18.48 -0.34
C HIS A 26 -4.31 -17.84 0.83
N VAL A 27 -3.06 -17.44 0.60
CA VAL A 27 -2.20 -16.76 1.59
C VAL A 27 -2.10 -17.59 2.89
N TYR A 28 -2.09 -18.92 2.73
CA TYR A 28 -1.96 -19.92 3.78
C TYR A 28 -3.03 -19.85 4.88
N GLN A 29 -4.20 -19.31 4.58
CA GLN A 29 -5.36 -19.36 5.47
C GLN A 29 -6.26 -20.54 5.11
N LEU A 30 -6.31 -21.54 6.00
CA LEU A 30 -7.11 -22.75 5.80
C LEU A 30 -8.60 -22.43 5.60
N SER A 31 -9.14 -21.47 6.35
CA SER A 31 -10.53 -21.03 6.21
C SER A 31 -10.85 -20.53 4.79
N ARG A 32 -9.91 -19.83 4.14
CA ARG A 32 -10.09 -19.38 2.75
C ARG A 32 -10.10 -20.55 1.78
N VAL A 33 -9.26 -21.56 1.99
CA VAL A 33 -9.28 -22.79 1.18
C VAL A 33 -10.61 -23.52 1.34
N LEU A 34 -11.16 -23.60 2.55
CA LEU A 34 -12.41 -24.31 2.82
C LEU A 34 -13.65 -23.56 2.30
N PHE A 35 -13.72 -22.24 2.51
CA PHE A 35 -14.94 -21.48 2.26
C PHE A 35 -14.93 -20.64 0.97
N LYS A 36 -13.75 -20.19 0.51
CA LYS A 36 -13.61 -19.29 -0.65
C LYS A 36 -13.09 -19.97 -1.92
N PHE A 37 -12.74 -21.25 -1.86
CA PHE A 37 -12.27 -21.97 -3.03
C PHE A 37 -13.46 -22.39 -3.92
N HIS A 38 -13.55 -21.79 -5.11
CA HIS A 38 -14.69 -21.95 -6.02
C HIS A 38 -14.73 -23.33 -6.71
N LYS A 39 -13.58 -23.99 -6.93
CA LYS A 39 -13.50 -25.29 -7.60
C LYS A 39 -13.55 -26.45 -6.61
N ARG A 40 -14.59 -26.51 -5.77
CA ARG A 40 -14.74 -27.52 -4.70
C ARG A 40 -14.64 -28.96 -5.20
N TYR A 41 -15.06 -29.21 -6.44
CA TYR A 41 -14.92 -30.52 -7.08
C TYR A 41 -13.46 -31.00 -7.19
N TRP A 42 -12.46 -30.10 -7.23
CA TRP A 42 -11.04 -30.47 -7.18
C TRP A 42 -10.65 -31.09 -5.85
N ILE A 43 -11.23 -30.63 -4.73
CA ILE A 43 -11.00 -31.24 -3.42
C ILE A 43 -11.59 -32.66 -3.43
N VAL A 44 -12.76 -32.84 -4.04
CA VAL A 44 -13.36 -34.16 -4.18
C VAL A 44 -12.48 -35.08 -5.02
N LEU A 45 -12.07 -34.64 -6.21
CA LEU A 45 -11.28 -35.44 -7.15
C LEU A 45 -9.89 -35.75 -6.62
N TYR A 46 -9.13 -34.76 -6.17
CA TYR A 46 -7.69 -34.95 -5.89
C TYR A 46 -7.38 -35.28 -4.43
N PHE A 47 -8.39 -35.27 -3.54
CA PHE A 47 -8.18 -35.56 -2.13
C PHE A 47 -9.22 -36.52 -1.57
N VAL A 48 -10.53 -36.20 -1.62
CA VAL A 48 -11.56 -37.01 -0.94
C VAL A 48 -11.73 -38.38 -1.60
N PHE A 49 -11.92 -38.44 -2.92
CA PHE A 49 -12.11 -39.70 -3.65
C PHE A 49 -10.93 -40.67 -3.49
N PRO A 50 -9.66 -40.28 -3.79
CA PRO A 50 -8.52 -41.18 -3.59
C PRO A 50 -8.32 -41.57 -2.12
N TYR A 51 -8.68 -40.70 -1.17
CA TYR A 51 -8.66 -41.05 0.26
C TYR A 51 -9.75 -42.08 0.62
N LEU A 52 -10.96 -41.97 0.05
CA LEU A 52 -12.01 -42.99 0.25
C LEU A 52 -11.62 -44.34 -0.35
N VAL A 53 -10.97 -44.36 -1.52
CA VAL A 53 -10.43 -45.59 -2.13
C VAL A 53 -9.35 -46.20 -1.22
N PHE A 54 -8.46 -45.38 -0.68
CA PHE A 54 -7.47 -45.80 0.31
C PHE A 54 -8.13 -46.42 1.56
N VAL A 55 -9.12 -45.74 2.16
CA VAL A 55 -9.88 -46.22 3.33
C VAL A 55 -10.60 -47.54 3.02
N ALA A 56 -11.23 -47.66 1.86
CA ALA A 56 -11.91 -48.88 1.42
C ALA A 56 -10.93 -50.07 1.34
N GLY A 57 -9.71 -49.83 0.85
CA GLY A 57 -8.64 -50.83 0.84
C GLY A 57 -8.36 -51.41 2.23
N PHE A 58 -8.27 -50.56 3.24
CA PHE A 58 -8.08 -50.99 4.64
C PHE A 58 -9.30 -51.72 5.22
N LEU A 59 -10.51 -51.19 4.99
CA LEU A 59 -11.74 -51.81 5.50
C LEU A 59 -11.98 -53.21 4.91
N LEU A 60 -11.60 -53.40 3.65
CA LEU A 60 -11.72 -54.69 2.94
C LEU A 60 -10.50 -55.60 3.12
N ARG A 61 -9.45 -55.15 3.84
CA ARG A 61 -8.16 -55.85 3.97
C ARG A 61 -7.50 -56.17 2.61
N GLN A 62 -7.67 -55.28 1.63
CA GLN A 62 -7.09 -55.35 0.28
C GLN A 62 -6.17 -54.16 -0.02
N GLU A 63 -5.35 -53.78 0.95
CA GLU A 63 -4.48 -52.60 0.89
C GLU A 63 -3.49 -52.64 -0.29
N GLU A 64 -2.95 -53.82 -0.59
CA GLU A 64 -1.97 -54.01 -1.67
C GLU A 64 -2.54 -53.73 -3.06
N LEU A 65 -3.87 -53.84 -3.23
CA LEU A 65 -4.57 -53.53 -4.48
C LEU A 65 -5.06 -52.08 -4.51
N PHE A 66 -5.72 -51.62 -3.45
CA PHE A 66 -6.44 -50.34 -3.45
C PHE A 66 -5.51 -49.12 -3.29
N ILE A 67 -4.40 -49.24 -2.55
CA ILE A 67 -3.48 -48.10 -2.36
C ILE A 67 -2.78 -47.72 -3.68
N PRO A 68 -2.22 -48.65 -4.48
CA PRO A 68 -1.68 -48.33 -5.80
C PRO A 68 -2.71 -47.74 -6.77
N ILE A 69 -3.98 -48.18 -6.69
CA ILE A 69 -5.07 -47.61 -7.50
C ILE A 69 -5.31 -46.15 -7.11
N ALA A 70 -5.47 -45.87 -5.82
CA ALA A 70 -5.63 -44.51 -5.32
C ALA A 70 -4.44 -43.62 -5.71
N LEU A 71 -3.22 -44.12 -5.52
CA LEU A 71 -1.98 -43.42 -5.87
C LEU A 71 -1.91 -43.11 -7.36
N SER A 72 -2.14 -44.10 -8.23
CA SER A 72 -2.07 -43.92 -9.68
C SER A 72 -3.12 -42.93 -10.18
N TYR A 73 -4.34 -43.04 -9.65
CA TYR A 73 -5.42 -42.10 -9.94
C TYR A 73 -5.03 -40.66 -9.59
N VAL A 74 -4.56 -40.42 -8.37
CA VAL A 74 -4.19 -39.05 -7.95
C VAL A 74 -2.91 -38.56 -8.65
N ALA A 75 -1.95 -39.44 -8.93
CA ALA A 75 -0.70 -39.07 -9.61
C ALA A 75 -0.96 -38.60 -11.04
N VAL A 76 -1.73 -39.38 -11.82
CA VAL A 76 -2.13 -39.01 -13.18
C VAL A 76 -3.00 -37.75 -13.15
N GLY A 77 -3.96 -37.70 -12.23
CA GLY A 77 -4.83 -36.54 -12.04
C GLY A 77 -4.05 -35.26 -11.76
N LEU A 78 -3.12 -35.28 -10.81
CA LEU A 78 -2.30 -34.12 -10.45
C LEU A 78 -1.28 -33.76 -11.54
N TYR A 79 -0.74 -34.73 -12.28
CA TYR A 79 0.14 -34.47 -13.42
C TYR A 79 -0.57 -33.68 -14.53
N ILE A 80 -1.79 -34.11 -14.91
CA ILE A 80 -2.61 -33.39 -15.89
C ILE A 80 -3.02 -32.02 -15.33
N TRP A 81 -3.44 -31.99 -14.06
CA TRP A 81 -3.86 -30.76 -13.38
C TRP A 81 -2.76 -29.71 -13.38
N GLN A 82 -1.54 -30.06 -12.96
CA GLN A 82 -0.39 -29.16 -12.86
C GLN A 82 0.00 -28.55 -14.22
N ARG A 83 -0.12 -29.30 -15.32
CA ARG A 83 0.16 -28.79 -16.67
C ARG A 83 -0.83 -27.72 -17.12
N ARG A 84 -2.03 -27.70 -16.56
CA ARG A 84 -3.10 -26.73 -16.88
C ARG A 84 -3.18 -25.56 -15.90
N LEU A 85 -2.24 -25.45 -14.96
CA LEU A 85 -2.22 -24.35 -13.98
C LEU A 85 -1.40 -23.16 -14.48
N ASP A 86 -2.01 -21.98 -14.43
CA ASP A 86 -1.32 -20.71 -14.65
C ASP A 86 -0.36 -20.40 -13.48
N LYS A 87 -0.75 -20.78 -12.25
CA LYS A 87 0.02 -20.52 -11.02
C LYS A 87 0.38 -21.82 -10.31
N LYS A 88 1.59 -22.32 -10.55
CA LYS A 88 2.13 -23.54 -9.92
C LYS A 88 2.60 -23.28 -8.47
N LEU A 89 2.78 -24.35 -7.69
CA LEU A 89 3.40 -24.28 -6.37
C LEU A 89 4.82 -23.71 -6.48
N VAL A 90 5.15 -22.72 -5.66
CA VAL A 90 6.50 -22.13 -5.60
C VAL A 90 7.13 -22.48 -4.26
N PHE A 91 8.31 -23.10 -4.29
CA PHE A 91 9.04 -23.52 -3.09
C PHE A 91 9.72 -22.34 -2.38
N THR A 92 8.90 -21.51 -1.74
CA THR A 92 9.34 -20.46 -0.81
C THR A 92 9.92 -21.05 0.48
N GLY A 93 10.61 -20.24 1.29
CA GLY A 93 11.11 -20.69 2.61
C GLY A 93 10.01 -21.27 3.50
N ARG A 94 8.80 -20.70 3.46
CA ARG A 94 7.61 -21.20 4.17
C ARG A 94 7.18 -22.57 3.66
N VAL A 95 7.10 -22.76 2.34
CA VAL A 95 6.74 -24.05 1.73
C VAL A 95 7.79 -25.11 2.03
N LYS A 96 9.09 -24.78 1.97
CA LYS A 96 10.18 -25.69 2.34
C LYS A 96 10.08 -26.14 3.80
N ARG A 97 9.79 -25.24 4.74
CA ARG A 97 9.54 -25.59 6.14
C ARG A 97 8.30 -26.47 6.30
N PHE A 98 7.18 -26.11 5.65
CA PHE A 98 5.97 -26.93 5.68
C PHE A 98 6.23 -28.34 5.15
N PHE A 99 6.99 -28.46 4.05
CA PHE A 99 7.40 -29.73 3.47
C PHE A 99 8.28 -30.55 4.41
N ALA A 100 9.29 -29.93 5.03
CA ALA A 100 10.18 -30.61 5.96
C ALA A 100 9.44 -31.13 7.20
N ILE A 101 8.53 -30.33 7.75
CA ILE A 101 7.67 -30.75 8.87
C ILE A 101 6.74 -31.89 8.42
N PHE A 102 6.15 -31.80 7.23
CA PHE A 102 5.33 -32.87 6.66
C PHE A 102 6.12 -34.18 6.51
N LEU A 103 7.35 -34.14 5.99
CA LEU A 103 8.18 -35.33 5.87
C LEU A 103 8.42 -35.98 7.24
N ALA A 104 8.78 -35.16 8.25
CA ALA A 104 9.00 -35.64 9.61
C ALA A 104 7.72 -36.23 10.23
N THR A 105 6.57 -35.55 10.11
CA THR A 105 5.30 -36.06 10.65
C THR A 105 4.83 -37.31 9.91
N SER A 106 5.00 -37.40 8.59
CA SER A 106 4.68 -38.61 7.83
C SER A 106 5.54 -39.80 8.26
N ILE A 107 6.85 -39.61 8.47
CA ILE A 107 7.73 -40.66 8.99
C ILE A 107 7.24 -41.10 10.38
N VAL A 108 7.00 -40.16 11.29
CA VAL A 108 6.50 -40.49 12.64
C VAL A 108 5.15 -41.21 12.58
N MET A 109 4.21 -40.78 11.75
CA MET A 109 2.90 -41.43 11.61
C MET A 109 2.99 -42.84 11.03
N ILE A 110 4.00 -43.11 10.20
CA ILE A 110 4.29 -44.45 9.67
C ILE A 110 4.90 -45.35 10.75
N PHE A 111 5.77 -44.80 11.61
CA PHE A 111 6.46 -45.54 12.68
C PHE A 111 5.67 -45.66 13.99
N VAL A 112 4.77 -44.72 14.31
CA VAL A 112 3.86 -44.78 15.47
C VAL A 112 2.69 -45.71 15.11
N TYR A 113 3.05 -46.99 15.14
CA TYR A 113 2.29 -48.24 14.97
C TYR A 113 0.75 -48.12 15.03
N LYS A 114 0.09 -48.46 13.90
CA LYS A 114 -1.34 -48.85 13.70
C LYS A 114 -2.35 -47.81 13.18
N LEU A 115 -1.96 -46.56 12.91
CA LEU A 115 -2.84 -45.52 12.34
C LEU A 115 -2.65 -45.31 10.82
N LEU A 116 -2.58 -46.39 10.03
CA LEU A 116 -2.45 -46.30 8.57
C LEU A 116 -3.64 -45.58 7.91
N LEU A 117 -4.85 -45.86 8.39
CA LEU A 117 -6.12 -45.31 7.86
C LEU A 117 -6.13 -43.77 7.80
N PRO A 118 -5.73 -43.03 8.85
CA PRO A 118 -5.72 -41.58 8.76
C PRO A 118 -4.34 -40.96 8.53
N ALA A 119 -3.27 -41.76 8.38
CA ALA A 119 -1.89 -41.27 8.26
C ALA A 119 -1.71 -40.21 7.15
N PRO A 120 -2.24 -40.39 5.92
CA PRO A 120 -2.07 -39.43 4.84
C PRO A 120 -2.67 -38.06 5.12
N VAL A 121 -3.74 -38.02 5.92
CA VAL A 121 -4.49 -36.81 6.21
C VAL A 121 -3.94 -36.14 7.46
N PHE A 122 -3.75 -36.89 8.55
CA PHE A 122 -3.25 -36.31 9.80
C PHE A 122 -1.85 -35.76 9.68
N ALA A 123 -0.94 -36.41 8.92
CA ALA A 123 0.41 -35.89 8.74
C ALA A 123 0.40 -34.46 8.15
N ILE A 124 -0.49 -34.19 7.18
CA ILE A 124 -0.66 -32.88 6.54
C ILE A 124 -1.23 -31.86 7.51
N PHE A 125 -2.30 -32.21 8.24
CA PHE A 125 -2.92 -31.30 9.20
C PHE A 125 -1.99 -30.94 10.35
N ILE A 126 -1.31 -31.94 10.94
CA ILE A 126 -0.31 -31.72 11.99
C ILE A 126 0.83 -30.85 11.44
N ALA A 127 1.33 -31.15 10.24
CA ALA A 127 2.39 -30.36 9.63
C ALA A 127 1.95 -28.92 9.33
N HIS A 128 0.69 -28.70 8.95
CA HIS A 128 0.15 -27.37 8.72
C HIS A 128 0.07 -26.58 10.03
N LEU A 129 -0.47 -27.19 11.10
CA LEU A 129 -0.55 -26.56 12.42
C LEU A 129 0.83 -26.22 12.97
N ALA A 130 1.77 -27.17 12.88
CA ALA A 130 3.15 -26.96 13.29
C ALA A 130 3.84 -25.88 12.44
N SER A 131 3.65 -25.88 11.12
CA SER A 131 4.15 -24.83 10.23
C SER A 131 3.59 -23.46 10.61
N VAL A 132 2.29 -23.35 10.89
CA VAL A 132 1.67 -22.10 11.38
C VAL A 132 2.30 -21.66 12.71
N GLY A 133 2.59 -22.59 13.62
CA GLY A 133 3.30 -22.31 14.87
C GLY A 133 4.69 -21.73 14.63
N VAL A 134 5.47 -22.34 13.73
CA VAL A 134 6.80 -21.87 13.34
C VAL A 134 6.73 -20.48 12.70
N GLU A 135 5.81 -20.25 11.76
CA GLU A 135 5.65 -18.93 11.12
C GLU A 135 5.26 -17.85 12.13
N ARG A 136 4.37 -18.15 13.09
CA ARG A 136 4.02 -17.23 14.17
C ARG A 136 5.22 -16.90 15.06
N ARG A 137 6.04 -17.90 15.38
CA ARG A 137 7.27 -17.71 16.14
C ARG A 137 8.26 -16.81 15.39
N LEU A 138 8.52 -17.11 14.11
CA LEU A 138 9.40 -16.30 13.27
C LEU A 138 8.91 -14.86 13.13
N ALA A 139 7.60 -14.65 12.94
CA ALA A 139 7.00 -13.32 12.87
C ALA A 139 7.21 -12.54 14.18
N ARG A 140 6.99 -13.19 15.34
CA ARG A 140 7.24 -12.59 16.66
C ARG A 140 8.71 -12.26 16.87
N GLU A 141 9.63 -13.16 16.53
CA GLU A 141 11.08 -12.92 16.64
C GLU A 141 11.50 -11.73 15.75
N TYR A 142 10.94 -11.63 14.55
CA TYR A 142 11.18 -10.50 13.63
C TYR A 142 10.65 -9.17 14.18
N GLU A 143 9.46 -9.17 14.78
CA GLU A 143 8.88 -8.01 15.47
C GLU A 143 9.69 -7.60 16.70
N GLN A 144 10.12 -8.56 17.51
CA GLN A 144 10.98 -8.28 18.67
C GLN A 144 12.33 -7.70 18.28
N LYS A 145 12.92 -8.13 17.17
CA LYS A 145 14.15 -7.54 16.63
C LYS A 145 13.94 -6.06 16.27
N ALA A 146 12.81 -5.72 15.65
CA ALA A 146 12.47 -4.35 15.29
C ALA A 146 12.29 -3.49 16.55
N LEU A 147 11.52 -3.98 17.52
CA LEU A 147 11.31 -3.32 18.81
C LEU A 147 12.62 -3.08 19.55
N LYS A 148 13.50 -4.10 19.63
CA LYS A 148 14.82 -3.95 20.26
C LYS A 148 15.64 -2.85 19.60
N LYS A 149 15.57 -2.72 18.27
CA LYS A 149 16.27 -1.64 17.55
C LYS A 149 15.67 -0.27 17.85
N LEU A 150 14.35 -0.13 17.87
CA LEU A 150 13.69 1.12 18.28
C LEU A 150 14.07 1.53 19.71
N TYR A 151 14.05 0.59 20.66
CA TYR A 151 14.38 0.87 22.06
C TYR A 151 15.89 1.02 22.33
N SER A 152 16.76 0.60 21.41
CA SER A 152 18.21 0.80 21.55
C SER A 152 18.63 2.28 21.45
N ASN A 153 17.77 3.14 20.90
CA ASN A 153 17.96 4.59 20.88
C ASN A 153 16.78 5.28 21.60
N PRO A 154 16.79 5.34 22.95
CA PRO A 154 15.66 5.86 23.72
C PRO A 154 15.38 7.35 23.48
N ASN A 155 16.39 8.10 23.01
CA ASN A 155 16.29 9.52 22.70
C ASN A 155 15.67 9.81 21.33
N MET A 156 15.59 8.80 20.45
CA MET A 156 14.99 8.94 19.13
C MET A 156 13.53 9.36 19.25
N LYS A 157 13.17 10.45 18.57
CA LYS A 157 11.79 10.88 18.41
C LYS A 157 11.16 10.14 17.24
N VAL A 158 9.96 9.62 17.48
CA VAL A 158 9.17 8.93 16.46
C VAL A 158 7.98 9.81 16.11
N ILE A 159 7.88 10.17 14.83
CA ILE A 159 6.76 10.93 14.27
C ILE A 159 5.98 9.95 13.38
N ALA A 160 4.68 9.84 13.56
CA ALA A 160 3.84 9.05 12.66
C ALA A 160 2.80 9.94 11.98
N ILE A 161 2.57 9.71 10.69
CA ILE A 161 1.76 10.57 9.82
C ILE A 161 0.73 9.71 9.09
N THR A 162 -0.53 10.08 9.17
CA THR A 162 -1.61 9.51 8.35
C THR A 162 -2.48 10.59 7.76
N ALA A 163 -3.14 10.29 6.64
CA ALA A 163 -4.15 11.13 6.00
C ALA A 163 -4.93 10.28 5.00
N SER A 164 -6.02 10.81 4.45
CA SER A 164 -6.58 10.28 3.19
C SER A 164 -5.75 10.76 2.00
N TYR A 165 -5.33 12.03 2.02
CA TYR A 165 -4.55 12.67 0.96
C TYR A 165 -3.34 13.42 1.55
N GLY A 166 -2.23 13.50 0.82
CA GLY A 166 -1.05 14.27 1.25
C GLY A 166 -0.14 13.60 2.28
N LYS A 167 -0.45 12.40 2.78
CA LYS A 167 0.39 11.66 3.76
C LYS A 167 1.87 11.57 3.38
N THR A 168 2.17 11.24 2.12
CA THR A 168 3.54 11.16 1.61
C THR A 168 4.18 12.54 1.47
N SER A 169 3.40 13.57 1.09
CA SER A 169 3.88 14.95 1.01
C SER A 169 4.26 15.49 2.39
N ILE A 170 3.38 15.34 3.38
CA ILE A 170 3.64 15.73 4.78
C ILE A 170 4.93 15.04 5.28
N LYS A 171 5.05 13.71 5.12
CA LYS A 171 6.27 12.97 5.52
C LYS A 171 7.53 13.58 4.91
N ASN A 172 7.55 13.79 3.60
CA ASN A 172 8.74 14.27 2.91
C ASN A 172 9.06 15.72 3.26
N PHE A 173 8.06 16.61 3.36
CA PHE A 173 8.28 17.99 3.80
C PHE A 173 8.77 18.05 5.24
N THR A 174 8.19 17.25 6.15
CA THR A 174 8.69 17.11 7.52
C THR A 174 10.14 16.62 7.54
N ALA A 175 10.47 15.60 6.73
CA ALA A 175 11.84 15.09 6.64
C ALA A 175 12.83 16.14 6.12
N GLN A 176 12.46 16.89 5.08
CA GLN A 176 13.31 17.93 4.50
C GLN A 176 13.53 19.10 5.48
N ILE A 177 12.47 19.58 6.14
CA ILE A 177 12.58 20.68 7.10
C ILE A 177 13.39 20.26 8.32
N LEU A 178 13.06 19.13 8.94
CA LEU A 178 13.78 18.67 10.13
C LEU A 178 15.23 18.27 9.79
N GLY A 179 15.47 17.77 8.58
CA GLY A 179 16.79 17.36 8.10
C GLY A 179 17.80 18.51 7.97
N THR A 180 17.37 19.77 8.04
CA THR A 180 18.30 20.91 8.09
C THR A 180 18.96 21.09 9.46
N LYS A 181 18.44 20.45 10.51
CA LYS A 181 18.92 20.58 11.90
C LYS A 181 19.21 19.25 12.58
N TYR A 182 18.41 18.22 12.29
CA TYR A 182 18.44 16.92 12.94
C TYR A 182 18.88 15.81 11.96
N SER A 183 19.42 14.72 12.48
CA SER A 183 19.57 13.47 11.75
C SER A 183 18.21 12.78 11.62
N VAL A 184 17.60 12.88 10.44
CA VAL A 184 16.26 12.35 10.16
C VAL A 184 16.30 11.12 9.25
N TYR A 185 15.48 10.13 9.57
CA TYR A 185 15.15 9.03 8.67
C TYR A 185 13.63 8.93 8.51
N ALA A 186 13.15 8.81 7.27
CA ALA A 186 11.74 8.70 6.95
C ALA A 186 11.48 7.44 6.12
N THR A 187 10.35 6.76 6.36
CA THR A 187 10.05 5.52 5.63
C THR A 187 10.06 5.73 4.11
N PRO A 188 10.72 4.87 3.32
CA PRO A 188 10.89 5.10 1.89
C PRO A 188 9.59 4.84 1.11
N ARG A 189 9.32 5.66 0.08
CA ARG A 189 8.24 5.48 -0.90
C ARG A 189 6.91 5.03 -0.27
N SER A 190 6.41 3.84 -0.64
CA SER A 190 5.14 3.24 -0.26
C SER A 190 5.20 2.34 0.99
N VAL A 191 6.27 2.43 1.80
CA VAL A 191 6.36 1.72 3.08
C VAL A 191 5.42 2.38 4.08
N ASN A 192 4.20 1.82 4.20
CA ASN A 192 3.16 2.36 5.07
C ASN A 192 2.23 1.31 5.72
N THR A 193 2.58 0.03 5.63
CA THR A 193 1.88 -1.06 6.32
C THR A 193 2.73 -1.56 7.49
N LYS A 194 2.12 -2.16 8.52
CA LYS A 194 2.86 -2.75 9.65
C LYS A 194 4.01 -3.66 9.20
N VAL A 195 3.76 -4.56 8.25
CA VAL A 195 4.79 -5.47 7.73
C VAL A 195 5.91 -4.73 7.02
N GLY A 196 5.57 -3.72 6.20
CA GLY A 196 6.57 -2.88 5.53
C GLY A 196 7.44 -2.12 6.52
N ILE A 197 6.82 -1.52 7.54
CA ILE A 197 7.51 -0.75 8.59
C ILE A 197 8.39 -1.67 9.45
N LEU A 198 7.93 -2.88 9.78
CA LEU A 198 8.75 -3.88 10.47
C LEU A 198 10.02 -4.22 9.69
N LYS A 199 9.88 -4.38 8.37
CA LYS A 199 11.01 -4.64 7.49
C LYS A 199 11.99 -3.47 7.47
N ASP A 200 11.45 -2.27 7.28
CA ASP A 200 12.21 -1.02 7.24
C ASP A 200 13.03 -0.80 8.52
N ILE A 201 12.40 -0.98 9.69
CA ILE A 201 13.11 -0.91 10.97
C ILE A 201 14.23 -1.93 11.01
N ASN A 202 13.96 -3.20 10.69
CA ASN A 202 14.96 -4.26 10.82
C ASN A 202 16.14 -4.13 9.86
N GLU A 203 15.91 -3.67 8.64
CA GLU A 203 16.85 -3.76 7.53
C GLU A 203 17.47 -2.41 7.16
N GLU A 204 16.71 -1.33 7.21
CA GLU A 204 17.09 -0.05 6.59
C GLU A 204 17.30 1.09 7.59
N LEU A 205 16.56 1.12 8.72
CA LEU A 205 16.65 2.20 9.72
C LEU A 205 18.09 2.34 10.24
N PRO A 206 18.78 3.47 10.02
CA PRO A 206 20.16 3.65 10.48
C PRO A 206 20.24 3.76 12.01
N SER A 207 21.37 3.30 12.58
CA SER A 207 21.66 3.53 14.00
C SER A 207 21.99 5.01 14.24
N GLY A 208 21.49 5.58 15.34
CA GLY A 208 21.86 6.93 15.78
C GLY A 208 21.05 8.07 15.17
N VAL A 209 20.01 7.78 14.38
CA VAL A 209 19.09 8.84 13.92
C VAL A 209 18.34 9.46 15.09
N GLU A 210 18.17 10.78 15.06
CA GLU A 210 17.47 11.52 16.11
C GLU A 210 15.96 11.47 15.91
N ILE A 211 15.51 11.42 14.66
CA ILE A 211 14.10 11.46 14.30
C ILE A 211 13.79 10.36 13.28
N TYR A 212 12.80 9.53 13.61
CA TYR A 212 12.23 8.53 12.71
C TYR A 212 10.79 8.92 12.33
N ILE A 213 10.54 9.10 11.02
CA ILE A 213 9.24 9.51 10.48
C ILE A 213 8.58 8.33 9.76
N VAL A 214 7.39 7.96 10.23
CA VAL A 214 6.63 6.80 9.74
C VAL A 214 5.36 7.25 9.03
N GLU A 215 5.20 6.85 7.76
CA GLU A 215 3.91 6.96 7.07
C GLU A 215 3.00 5.80 7.47
N ALA A 216 1.82 6.09 8.03
CA ALA A 216 0.83 5.08 8.42
C ALA A 216 -0.32 5.03 7.41
N GLY A 217 -0.39 3.93 6.65
CA GLY A 217 -1.43 3.61 5.69
C GLY A 217 -2.47 2.65 6.28
N ALA A 218 -3.70 2.73 5.79
CA ALA A 218 -4.77 1.82 6.22
C ALA A 218 -5.72 1.52 5.07
N ARG A 219 -6.18 0.27 5.03
CA ARG A 219 -7.25 -0.23 4.16
C ARG A 219 -8.45 -0.68 4.99
N THR A 220 -8.22 -1.10 6.23
CA THR A 220 -9.26 -1.52 7.17
C THR A 220 -9.02 -0.93 8.56
N ARG A 221 -10.08 -0.93 9.37
CA ARG A 221 -10.00 -0.57 10.78
C ARG A 221 -9.00 -1.47 11.51
N GLY A 222 -8.20 -0.90 12.40
CA GLY A 222 -7.14 -1.60 13.12
C GLY A 222 -5.75 -1.50 12.47
N ASP A 223 -5.66 -1.20 11.17
CA ASP A 223 -4.36 -1.10 10.49
C ASP A 223 -3.49 0.02 11.07
N ILE A 224 -4.10 1.19 11.38
CA ILE A 224 -3.38 2.31 12.00
C ILE A 224 -3.05 1.98 13.45
N LEU A 225 -3.96 1.35 14.19
CA LEU A 225 -3.69 0.91 15.57
C LEU A 225 -2.48 -0.03 15.63
N GLU A 226 -2.42 -1.03 14.76
CA GLU A 226 -1.31 -1.98 14.69
C GLU A 226 0.05 -1.28 14.44
N ILE A 227 0.08 -0.25 13.60
CA ILE A 227 1.27 0.57 13.36
C ILE A 227 1.59 1.42 14.59
N THR A 228 0.57 2.01 15.20
CA THR A 228 0.70 2.88 16.39
C THR A 228 1.26 2.12 17.58
N GLU A 229 0.81 0.89 17.80
CA GLU A 229 1.31 0.01 18.86
C GLU A 229 2.73 -0.49 18.57
N LEU A 230 3.11 -0.62 17.30
CA LEU A 230 4.46 -1.02 16.92
C LEU A 230 5.48 0.10 17.17
N VAL A 231 5.19 1.32 16.68
CA VAL A 231 6.18 2.42 16.67
C VAL A 231 6.03 3.39 17.84
N GLU A 232 4.90 3.33 18.57
CA GLU A 232 4.55 4.19 19.71
C GLU A 232 4.99 5.66 19.51
N PRO A 233 4.41 6.37 18.52
CA PRO A 233 4.89 7.68 18.14
C PRO A 233 4.78 8.70 19.27
N HIS A 234 5.76 9.61 19.34
CA HIS A 234 5.76 10.76 20.23
C HIS A 234 4.93 11.91 19.66
N ILE A 235 4.99 12.07 18.34
CA ILE A 235 4.22 13.07 17.61
C ILE A 235 3.36 12.34 16.59
N ALA A 236 2.05 12.58 16.63
CA ALA A 236 1.10 12.07 15.64
C ALA A 236 0.64 13.21 14.72
N VAL A 237 0.50 12.93 13.43
CA VAL A 237 -0.01 13.89 12.45
C VAL A 237 -1.15 13.24 11.69
N ILE A 238 -2.31 13.89 11.70
CA ILE A 238 -3.47 13.45 10.92
C ILE A 238 -3.82 14.59 9.95
N GLY A 239 -3.44 14.42 8.68
CA GLY A 239 -3.76 15.37 7.61
C GLY A 239 -5.22 15.27 7.15
N LYS A 240 -5.56 15.94 6.05
CA LYS A 240 -6.92 15.98 5.49
C LYS A 240 -7.50 14.57 5.31
N VAL A 241 -8.66 14.34 5.92
CA VAL A 241 -9.43 13.10 5.78
C VAL A 241 -10.56 13.30 4.77
N GLY A 242 -10.64 12.43 3.78
CA GLY A 242 -11.68 12.44 2.76
C GLY A 242 -12.03 11.02 2.30
N PRO A 243 -12.93 10.88 1.31
CA PRO A 243 -13.54 9.60 0.92
C PRO A 243 -12.59 8.65 0.14
N ALA A 244 -11.33 8.55 0.55
CA ALA A 244 -10.38 7.59 0.01
C ALA A 244 -10.71 6.17 0.50
N HIS A 245 -10.66 5.19 -0.41
CA HIS A 245 -10.93 3.78 -0.09
C HIS A 245 -12.30 3.54 0.58
N ILE A 246 -13.30 4.37 0.27
CA ILE A 246 -14.62 4.33 0.91
C ILE A 246 -15.32 2.97 0.73
N GLU A 247 -15.04 2.23 -0.33
CA GLU A 247 -15.54 0.86 -0.54
C GLU A 247 -15.17 -0.09 0.59
N TYR A 248 -13.97 0.06 1.17
CA TYR A 248 -13.49 -0.76 2.27
C TYR A 248 -13.99 -0.24 3.62
N PHE A 249 -13.98 1.08 3.81
CA PHE A 249 -14.34 1.73 5.08
C PHE A 249 -15.85 1.93 5.26
N LYS A 250 -16.64 1.84 4.20
CA LYS A 250 -18.10 2.02 4.12
C LYS A 250 -18.62 3.44 4.43
N SER A 251 -17.95 4.22 5.27
CA SER A 251 -18.35 5.58 5.62
C SER A 251 -17.16 6.47 5.98
N ILE A 252 -17.34 7.80 5.90
CA ILE A 252 -16.31 8.77 6.26
C ILE A 252 -16.00 8.75 7.76
N GLU A 253 -16.98 8.48 8.61
CA GLU A 253 -16.83 8.35 10.06
C GLU A 253 -15.92 7.17 10.40
N ASN A 254 -16.02 6.06 9.66
CA ASN A 254 -15.12 4.93 9.83
C ASN A 254 -13.68 5.26 9.40
N ILE A 255 -13.50 6.08 8.36
CA ILE A 255 -12.18 6.58 7.95
C ILE A 255 -11.62 7.46 9.08
N ILE A 256 -12.37 8.45 9.56
CA ILE A 256 -12.00 9.33 10.67
C ILE A 256 -11.61 8.49 11.89
N ALA A 257 -12.47 7.57 12.34
CA ALA A 257 -12.22 6.72 13.49
C ALA A 257 -10.95 5.86 13.33
N THR A 258 -10.70 5.34 12.13
CA THR A 258 -9.49 4.57 11.82
C THR A 258 -8.24 5.45 11.86
N LYS A 259 -8.28 6.65 11.25
CA LYS A 259 -7.13 7.58 11.27
C LYS A 259 -6.82 8.07 12.69
N SER A 260 -7.86 8.29 13.51
CA SER A 260 -7.74 8.65 14.93
C SER A 260 -7.12 7.55 15.80
N GLU A 261 -6.99 6.30 15.32
CA GLU A 261 -6.24 5.27 16.05
C GLU A 261 -4.78 5.69 16.28
N LEU A 262 -4.23 6.58 15.44
CA LEU A 262 -2.88 7.13 15.59
C LEU A 262 -2.66 7.89 16.91
N LEU A 263 -3.75 8.44 17.46
CA LEU A 263 -3.74 9.19 18.72
C LEU A 263 -3.65 8.27 19.95
N LYS A 264 -3.76 6.94 19.79
CA LYS A 264 -3.74 5.97 20.89
C LYS A 264 -2.34 5.58 21.36
N SER A 265 -1.30 6.24 20.86
CA SER A 265 0.08 6.00 21.29
C SER A 265 0.24 6.28 22.78
N LYS A 266 0.86 5.34 23.51
CA LYS A 266 1.18 5.49 24.94
C LYS A 266 2.25 6.55 25.19
N ARG A 267 3.10 6.81 24.20
CA ARG A 267 4.19 7.79 24.26
C ARG A 267 3.81 9.14 23.65
N LEU A 268 2.54 9.34 23.29
CA LEU A 268 2.09 10.56 22.63
C LEU A 268 2.39 11.79 23.50
N GLN A 269 3.13 12.74 22.94
CA GLN A 269 3.46 14.03 23.53
C GLN A 269 2.62 15.13 22.89
N LYS A 270 2.53 15.11 21.55
CA LYS A 270 1.79 16.10 20.76
C LYS A 270 1.11 15.45 19.57
N ALA A 271 0.00 16.02 19.12
CA ALA A 271 -0.63 15.65 17.87
C ALA A 271 -1.04 16.90 17.08
N PHE A 272 -0.83 16.87 15.76
CA PHE A 272 -1.27 17.88 14.82
C PHE A 272 -2.37 17.31 13.94
N VAL A 273 -3.56 17.88 14.04
CA VAL A 273 -4.75 17.31 13.42
C VAL A 273 -5.37 18.37 12.50
N PHE A 274 -5.59 18.01 11.25
CA PHE A 274 -6.31 18.88 10.33
C PHE A 274 -7.77 19.00 10.76
N GLU A 275 -8.32 20.22 10.67
CA GLU A 275 -9.60 20.61 11.26
C GLU A 275 -10.77 19.68 10.95
N ASN A 276 -10.79 19.09 9.75
CA ASN A 276 -11.89 18.24 9.30
C ASN A 276 -11.99 16.88 10.02
N LEU A 277 -11.02 16.52 10.86
CA LEU A 277 -11.15 15.37 11.76
C LEU A 277 -12.07 15.68 12.96
N GLY A 278 -12.23 16.95 13.34
CA GLY A 278 -13.09 17.39 14.44
C GLY A 278 -12.69 16.88 15.84
N THR A 279 -11.46 16.39 16.02
CA THR A 279 -10.99 15.82 17.30
C THR A 279 -10.29 16.89 18.14
N LYS A 280 -10.57 16.93 19.45
CA LYS A 280 -9.95 17.85 20.43
C LYS A 280 -9.36 17.07 21.60
N GLY A 281 -8.36 17.66 22.26
CA GLY A 281 -7.75 17.11 23.48
C GLY A 281 -6.48 17.87 23.86
N ASP A 282 -6.00 17.68 25.10
CA ASP A 282 -4.92 18.50 25.69
C ASP A 282 -3.60 18.45 24.90
N LYS A 283 -3.33 17.32 24.23
CA LYS A 283 -2.13 17.11 23.41
C LYS A 283 -2.34 17.44 21.94
N ILE A 284 -3.55 17.84 21.55
CA ILE A 284 -3.94 18.04 20.15
C ILE A 284 -3.92 19.52 19.81
N ILE A 285 -3.18 19.86 18.76
CA ILE A 285 -3.29 21.14 18.08
C ILE A 285 -4.04 20.91 16.78
N SER A 286 -5.21 21.53 16.67
CA SER A 286 -5.97 21.58 15.44
C SER A 286 -5.47 22.71 14.55
N PHE A 287 -5.22 22.42 13.28
CA PHE A 287 -4.78 23.41 12.29
C PHE A 287 -5.64 23.32 11.02
N GLY A 288 -5.79 24.43 10.31
CA GLY A 288 -6.65 24.52 9.15
C GLY A 288 -7.03 25.96 8.82
N TYR A 289 -8.08 26.16 8.05
CA TYR A 289 -8.49 27.49 7.62
C TYR A 289 -9.36 28.23 8.65
N GLU A 290 -9.98 27.49 9.59
CA GLU A 290 -10.93 28.03 10.56
C GLU A 290 -10.54 27.73 12.02
N GLN A 291 -9.29 27.33 12.27
CA GLN A 291 -8.78 27.01 13.61
C GLN A 291 -7.96 28.15 14.23
N ASP A 292 -7.64 28.01 15.52
CA ASP A 292 -6.70 28.89 16.22
C ASP A 292 -5.32 28.88 15.54
N THR A 293 -4.86 27.72 15.08
CA THR A 293 -3.68 27.60 14.21
C THR A 293 -4.12 27.74 12.75
N LYS A 294 -4.39 28.98 12.35
CA LYS A 294 -5.00 29.34 11.07
C LYS A 294 -4.00 29.36 9.91
N ILE A 295 -4.42 28.80 8.78
CA ILE A 295 -3.79 28.98 7.45
C ILE A 295 -4.58 30.06 6.70
N SER A 296 -3.90 31.08 6.18
CA SER A 296 -4.52 32.18 5.43
C SER A 296 -3.68 32.62 4.25
N SER A 297 -4.25 33.53 3.43
CA SER A 297 -3.53 34.23 2.36
C SER A 297 -2.83 33.29 1.38
N VAL A 298 -3.43 32.13 1.10
CA VAL A 298 -2.85 31.10 0.24
C VAL A 298 -2.93 31.54 -1.22
N SER A 299 -1.79 31.60 -1.88
CA SER A 299 -1.65 31.83 -3.31
C SER A 299 -0.76 30.77 -3.92
N ALA A 300 -1.17 30.19 -5.04
CA ALA A 300 -0.46 29.12 -5.72
C ALA A 300 -0.29 29.45 -7.20
N THR A 301 0.93 29.31 -7.70
CA THR A 301 1.30 29.53 -9.11
C THR A 301 2.17 28.36 -9.59
N LEU A 302 2.63 28.42 -10.84
CA LEU A 302 3.60 27.45 -11.35
C LEU A 302 5.01 27.63 -10.78
N ASP A 303 5.29 28.74 -10.09
CA ASP A 303 6.60 29.00 -9.47
C ASP A 303 6.65 28.59 -7.99
N GLY A 304 5.50 28.32 -7.38
CA GLY A 304 5.42 27.88 -6.00
C GLY A 304 4.14 28.31 -5.30
N ILE A 305 4.18 28.24 -3.97
CA ILE A 305 3.09 28.65 -3.09
C ILE A 305 3.57 29.68 -2.07
N ASP A 306 2.72 30.66 -1.79
CA ASP A 306 2.84 31.61 -0.70
C ASP A 306 1.63 31.44 0.23
N PHE A 307 1.86 31.48 1.54
CA PHE A 307 0.78 31.42 2.53
C PHE A 307 1.22 32.00 3.87
N GLU A 308 0.24 32.26 4.73
CA GLU A 308 0.45 32.65 6.12
C GLU A 308 -0.02 31.53 7.05
N LEU A 309 0.71 31.35 8.16
CA LEU A 309 0.36 30.42 9.22
C LEU A 309 0.45 31.14 10.57
N PHE A 310 -0.62 31.07 11.36
CA PHE A 310 -0.61 31.56 12.73
C PHE A 310 0.15 30.59 13.64
N VAL A 311 1.32 31.00 14.12
CA VAL A 311 2.20 30.19 14.98
C VAL A 311 2.89 31.09 16.01
N ASN A 312 3.07 30.60 17.23
CA ASN A 312 3.66 31.35 18.35
C ASN A 312 3.03 32.73 18.62
N GLY A 313 1.72 32.88 18.33
CA GLY A 313 0.98 34.12 18.58
C GLY A 313 1.07 35.16 17.46
N ALA A 314 1.67 34.84 16.32
CA ALA A 314 1.81 35.75 15.18
C ALA A 314 1.49 35.06 13.85
N ASN A 315 1.08 35.83 12.84
CA ASN A 315 0.96 35.36 11.47
C ASN A 315 2.33 35.40 10.80
N GLU A 316 2.87 34.23 10.48
CA GLU A 316 4.17 34.09 9.82
C GLU A 316 3.98 33.72 8.36
N ARG A 317 4.65 34.46 7.47
CA ARG A 317 4.59 34.23 6.03
C ARG A 317 5.62 33.20 5.59
N PHE A 318 5.19 32.25 4.78
CA PHE A 318 6.00 31.19 4.20
C PHE A 318 5.87 31.17 2.68
N SER A 319 6.95 30.81 2.00
CA SER A 319 7.01 30.66 0.54
C SER A 319 7.81 29.40 0.22
N ALA A 320 7.31 28.56 -0.69
CA ALA A 320 7.95 27.30 -1.06
C ALA A 320 7.81 27.04 -2.56
N PRO A 321 8.85 26.53 -3.25
CA PRO A 321 8.81 26.23 -4.68
C PRO A 321 8.14 24.86 -4.94
N VAL A 322 6.97 24.65 -4.34
CA VAL A 322 6.13 23.46 -4.52
C VAL A 322 4.76 23.90 -5.02
N LEU A 323 4.13 23.07 -5.84
CA LEU A 323 2.89 23.45 -6.53
C LEU A 323 1.65 23.04 -5.75
N GLY A 324 0.55 23.77 -5.96
CA GLY A 324 -0.75 23.48 -5.36
C GLY A 324 -0.94 24.09 -3.98
N SER A 325 -1.93 24.96 -3.84
CA SER A 325 -2.49 25.48 -2.59
C SER A 325 -2.81 24.39 -1.55
N PHE A 326 -3.21 23.18 -1.96
CA PHE A 326 -3.39 22.07 -1.00
C PHE A 326 -2.10 21.72 -0.24
N ASN A 327 -0.92 22.02 -0.80
CA ASN A 327 0.34 21.81 -0.11
C ASN A 327 0.57 22.83 1.03
N ALA A 328 -0.15 23.95 1.10
CA ALA A 328 -0.12 24.81 2.28
C ALA A 328 -0.48 24.01 3.54
N ILE A 329 -1.54 23.17 3.48
CA ILE A 329 -1.92 22.27 4.58
C ILE A 329 -0.77 21.31 4.93
N ASN A 330 -0.15 20.70 3.91
CA ASN A 330 0.89 19.69 4.11
C ASN A 330 2.17 20.30 4.72
N ILE A 331 2.57 21.48 4.26
CA ILE A 331 3.74 22.21 4.75
C ILE A 331 3.45 22.78 6.14
N SER A 332 2.25 23.31 6.40
CA SER A 332 1.87 23.78 7.74
C SER A 332 2.00 22.67 8.78
N ALA A 333 1.57 21.44 8.47
CA ALA A 333 1.80 20.31 9.37
C ALA A 333 3.30 20.10 9.67
N ALA A 334 4.16 20.17 8.65
CA ALA A 334 5.60 20.04 8.80
C ALA A 334 6.25 21.20 9.59
N ILE A 335 5.79 22.44 9.38
CA ILE A 335 6.21 23.64 10.13
C ILE A 335 5.88 23.49 11.61
N LEU A 336 4.65 23.06 11.92
CA LEU A 336 4.21 22.90 13.31
C LEU A 336 5.01 21.85 14.06
N ILE A 337 5.37 20.75 13.40
CA ILE A 337 6.26 19.72 13.96
C ILE A 337 7.66 20.29 14.21
N ALA A 338 8.22 21.03 13.25
CA ALA A 338 9.54 21.65 13.39
C ALA A 338 9.59 22.66 14.54
N ASN A 339 8.54 23.48 14.68
CA ASN A 339 8.40 24.44 15.78
C ASN A 339 8.29 23.72 17.13
N GLU A 340 7.48 22.66 17.23
CA GLU A 340 7.35 21.84 18.44
C GLU A 340 8.67 21.17 18.85
N LEU A 341 9.50 20.81 17.87
CA LEU A 341 10.84 20.27 18.10
C LEU A 341 11.90 21.36 18.31
N GLY A 342 11.52 22.62 18.47
CA GLY A 342 12.42 23.71 18.86
C GLY A 342 13.27 24.30 17.73
N MET A 343 12.83 24.17 16.47
CA MET A 343 13.36 25.02 15.40
C MET A 343 12.78 26.44 15.51
N SER A 344 13.60 27.46 15.30
CA SER A 344 13.12 28.84 15.25
C SER A 344 12.32 29.10 13.97
N ILE A 345 11.41 30.07 13.98
CA ILE A 345 10.63 30.44 12.78
C ILE A 345 11.55 30.81 11.61
N ASP A 346 12.68 31.47 11.86
CA ASP A 346 13.66 31.82 10.82
C ASP A 346 14.37 30.58 10.24
N GLU A 347 14.73 29.60 11.07
CA GLU A 347 15.25 28.30 10.61
C GLU A 347 14.23 27.61 9.70
N ILE A 348 12.96 27.58 10.13
CA ILE A 348 11.88 26.94 9.39
C ILE A 348 11.61 27.66 8.07
N LYS A 349 11.52 28.99 8.03
CA LYS A 349 11.33 29.75 6.79
C LYS A 349 12.43 29.45 5.77
N LYS A 350 13.69 29.41 6.21
CA LYS A 350 14.83 29.06 5.34
C LYS A 350 14.75 27.64 4.80
N ALA A 351 14.25 26.69 5.60
CA ALA A 351 14.06 25.31 5.17
C ALA A 351 12.88 25.18 4.19
N VAL A 352 11.76 25.84 4.48
CA VAL A 352 10.54 25.85 3.64
C VAL A 352 10.83 26.43 2.24
N ALA A 353 11.60 27.52 2.17
CA ALA A 353 12.02 28.13 0.91
C ALA A 353 12.91 27.24 0.02
N LYS A 354 13.46 26.15 0.59
CA LYS A 354 14.31 25.17 -0.11
C LYS A 354 13.64 23.82 -0.33
N LEU A 355 12.35 23.70 -0.01
CA LEU A 355 11.63 22.45 -0.21
C LEU A 355 11.68 22.03 -1.67
N SER A 356 11.89 20.74 -1.91
CA SER A 356 11.71 20.13 -3.22
C SER A 356 10.36 19.42 -3.28
N SER A 357 9.72 19.49 -4.44
CA SER A 357 8.52 18.70 -4.74
C SER A 357 8.77 17.21 -4.53
N VAL A 358 7.72 16.49 -4.16
CA VAL A 358 7.76 15.04 -4.01
C VAL A 358 7.50 14.41 -5.37
N GLU A 359 8.28 13.37 -5.70
CA GLU A 359 8.17 12.64 -6.96
C GLU A 359 6.72 12.19 -7.23
N HIS A 360 6.23 12.45 -8.43
CA HIS A 360 4.84 12.13 -8.88
C HIS A 360 3.72 12.75 -8.03
N ARG A 361 3.97 13.88 -7.34
CA ARG A 361 2.98 14.62 -6.52
C ARG A 361 2.90 16.07 -6.96
N LEU A 362 2.38 16.28 -8.17
CA LEU A 362 2.36 17.57 -8.85
C LEU A 362 3.76 18.22 -8.91
N GLN A 363 4.73 17.41 -9.30
CA GLN A 363 6.13 17.81 -9.42
C GLN A 363 6.33 18.60 -10.72
N ARG A 364 6.95 19.78 -10.62
CA ARG A 364 7.43 20.52 -11.80
C ARG A 364 8.78 19.98 -12.24
N ILE A 365 8.91 19.70 -13.54
CA ILE A 365 10.14 19.26 -14.20
C ILE A 365 10.31 20.11 -15.45
N ASP A 366 11.34 20.96 -15.49
CA ASP A 366 11.70 21.74 -16.68
C ASP A 366 12.71 20.93 -17.50
N SER A 367 12.33 20.51 -18.72
CA SER A 367 13.16 19.64 -19.55
C SER A 367 13.01 19.95 -21.04
N GLY A 368 14.12 20.11 -21.76
CA GLY A 368 14.11 20.34 -23.21
C GLY A 368 13.32 21.59 -23.64
N GLY A 369 13.25 22.61 -22.78
CA GLY A 369 12.45 23.83 -23.00
C GLY A 369 10.94 23.65 -22.78
N LYS A 370 10.51 22.53 -22.20
CA LYS A 370 9.10 22.22 -21.86
C LYS A 370 8.91 22.24 -20.35
N VAL A 371 7.70 22.57 -19.91
CA VAL A 371 7.29 22.45 -18.51
C VAL A 371 6.49 21.18 -18.35
N ILE A 372 6.97 20.25 -17.53
CA ILE A 372 6.27 19.01 -17.23
C ILE A 372 5.74 19.08 -15.80
N LEU A 373 4.44 18.86 -15.65
CA LEU A 373 3.80 18.65 -14.36
C LEU A 373 3.53 17.16 -14.20
N ASP A 374 4.20 16.52 -13.25
CA ASP A 374 4.06 15.10 -12.96
C ASP A 374 3.22 14.87 -11.69
N ASP A 375 1.97 14.48 -11.89
CA ASP A 375 1.03 14.01 -10.86
C ASP A 375 0.54 12.59 -11.19
N SER A 376 1.44 11.73 -11.66
CA SER A 376 1.08 10.43 -12.24
C SER A 376 0.76 9.33 -11.22
N PHE A 377 0.68 9.59 -9.91
CA PHE A 377 0.48 8.50 -8.95
C PHE A 377 -1.00 8.15 -8.73
N ASN A 378 -1.68 8.84 -7.81
CA ASN A 378 -3.10 8.63 -7.50
C ASN A 378 -3.73 10.02 -7.38
N GLY A 379 -4.68 10.31 -8.26
CA GLY A 379 -5.45 11.56 -8.24
C GLY A 379 -6.70 11.46 -7.38
N ASN A 380 -7.19 12.62 -6.93
CA ASN A 380 -8.55 12.82 -6.48
C ASN A 380 -9.13 14.07 -7.17
N VAL A 381 -10.45 14.26 -7.08
CA VAL A 381 -11.14 15.35 -7.79
C VAL A 381 -10.62 16.74 -7.38
N ASP A 382 -10.36 16.97 -6.09
CA ASP A 382 -9.87 18.27 -5.60
C ASP A 382 -8.47 18.57 -6.16
N GLY A 383 -7.53 17.63 -5.98
CA GLY A 383 -6.13 17.79 -6.40
C GLY A 383 -5.99 17.95 -7.90
N MET A 384 -6.71 17.14 -8.69
CA MET A 384 -6.65 17.25 -10.15
C MET A 384 -7.32 18.52 -10.67
N SER A 385 -8.45 18.95 -10.08
CA SER A 385 -9.09 20.23 -10.45
C SER A 385 -8.13 21.41 -10.25
N GLU A 386 -7.39 21.39 -9.15
CA GLU A 386 -6.44 22.44 -8.82
C GLU A 386 -5.21 22.44 -9.73
N ALA A 387 -4.66 21.27 -10.03
CA ALA A 387 -3.57 21.13 -10.99
C ALA A 387 -3.97 21.64 -12.39
N ILE A 388 -5.20 21.35 -12.83
CA ILE A 388 -5.75 21.91 -14.07
C ILE A 388 -5.87 23.44 -13.97
N GLY A 389 -6.31 23.95 -12.82
CA GLY A 389 -6.34 25.40 -12.54
C GLY A 389 -4.96 26.06 -12.71
N LEU A 390 -3.89 25.45 -12.18
CA LEU A 390 -2.51 25.93 -12.37
C LEU A 390 -2.09 25.90 -13.84
N CYS A 391 -2.47 24.84 -14.58
CA CYS A 391 -2.22 24.76 -16.01
C CYS A 391 -2.94 25.89 -16.77
N SER A 392 -4.15 26.28 -16.36
CA SER A 392 -4.95 27.27 -17.08
C SER A 392 -4.23 28.60 -17.27
N GLY A 393 -3.45 29.04 -16.27
CA GLY A 393 -2.66 30.27 -16.29
C GLY A 393 -1.38 30.21 -17.12
N PHE A 394 -1.02 29.04 -17.66
CA PHE A 394 0.16 28.89 -18.50
C PHE A 394 -0.06 29.47 -19.90
N ILE A 395 0.93 30.25 -20.36
CA ILE A 395 0.98 30.83 -21.71
C ILE A 395 1.76 29.87 -22.62
N GLY A 396 1.04 29.21 -23.52
CA GLY A 396 1.61 28.22 -24.43
C GLY A 396 0.61 27.11 -24.71
N THR A 397 1.02 26.11 -25.49
CA THR A 397 0.19 24.93 -25.75
C THR A 397 0.16 24.03 -24.52
N LYS A 398 -1.04 23.66 -24.10
CA LYS A 398 -1.30 22.85 -22.91
C LYS A 398 -1.70 21.45 -23.33
N VAL A 399 -0.92 20.47 -22.90
CA VAL A 399 -1.11 19.05 -23.18
C VAL A 399 -1.39 18.32 -21.87
N ILE A 400 -2.40 17.45 -21.85
CA ILE A 400 -2.64 16.55 -20.72
C ILE A 400 -2.57 15.10 -21.17
N VAL A 401 -1.93 14.27 -20.36
CA VAL A 401 -1.90 12.81 -20.48
C VAL A 401 -2.64 12.23 -19.28
N THR A 402 -3.74 11.52 -19.49
CA THR A 402 -4.54 11.00 -18.38
C THR A 402 -5.38 9.79 -18.75
N PRO A 403 -5.55 8.80 -17.85
CA PRO A 403 -6.60 7.80 -17.92
C PRO A 403 -7.92 8.26 -17.27
N GLY A 404 -7.98 9.50 -16.78
CA GLY A 404 -9.00 9.97 -15.84
C GLY A 404 -8.74 9.49 -14.42
N LEU A 405 -9.66 9.78 -13.50
CA LEU A 405 -9.56 9.31 -12.11
C LEU A 405 -9.96 7.83 -12.02
N VAL A 406 -9.09 7.00 -11.45
CA VAL A 406 -9.29 5.53 -11.34
C VAL A 406 -10.14 5.15 -10.13
N GLU A 407 -9.90 5.76 -8.96
CA GLU A 407 -10.61 5.48 -7.71
C GLU A 407 -11.65 6.57 -7.38
N ALA A 408 -12.39 7.05 -8.39
CA ALA A 408 -13.41 8.08 -8.24
C ALA A 408 -14.73 7.68 -8.91
N ASN A 409 -15.81 8.35 -8.53
CA ASN A 409 -17.11 8.12 -9.13
C ASN A 409 -17.20 8.77 -10.53
N GLU A 410 -18.25 8.42 -11.27
CA GLU A 410 -18.51 8.97 -12.60
C GLU A 410 -18.73 10.49 -12.57
N ALA A 411 -19.40 11.05 -11.57
CA ALA A 411 -19.65 12.48 -11.49
C ALA A 411 -18.35 13.30 -11.34
N ASP A 412 -17.40 12.82 -10.53
CA ASP A 412 -16.08 13.41 -10.37
C ASP A 412 -15.31 13.38 -11.70
N ASN A 413 -15.35 12.25 -12.42
CA ASN A 413 -14.73 12.13 -13.73
C ASN A 413 -15.37 13.05 -14.78
N ARG A 414 -16.70 13.21 -14.78
CA ARG A 414 -17.40 14.18 -15.66
C ARG A 414 -16.97 15.61 -15.38
N LYS A 415 -16.85 15.99 -14.10
CA LYS A 415 -16.33 17.32 -13.70
C LYS A 415 -14.91 17.54 -14.23
N ILE A 416 -14.02 16.57 -14.02
CA ILE A 416 -12.64 16.64 -14.51
C ILE A 416 -12.60 16.75 -16.04
N ALA A 417 -13.38 15.94 -16.76
CA ALA A 417 -13.44 16.00 -18.22
C ALA A 417 -13.88 17.38 -18.73
N GLY A 418 -14.84 18.03 -18.06
CA GLY A 418 -15.23 19.41 -18.36
C GLY A 418 -14.09 20.41 -18.17
N LEU A 419 -13.38 20.34 -17.03
CA LEU A 419 -12.22 21.21 -16.78
C LEU A 419 -11.10 20.99 -17.81
N ILE A 420 -10.88 19.74 -18.22
CA ILE A 420 -9.91 19.40 -19.26
C ILE A 420 -10.30 20.02 -20.59
N ASN A 421 -11.58 19.87 -20.97
CA ASN A 421 -12.13 20.42 -22.21
C ASN A 421 -11.84 21.92 -22.34
N ASP A 422 -12.02 22.67 -21.25
CA ASP A 422 -11.90 24.13 -21.27
C ASP A 422 -10.44 24.62 -21.17
N THR A 423 -9.53 23.78 -20.67
CA THR A 423 -8.17 24.19 -20.32
C THR A 423 -7.11 23.78 -21.34
N PHE A 424 -7.15 22.54 -21.83
CA PHE A 424 -6.07 21.98 -22.65
C PHE A 424 -6.33 22.13 -24.14
N ASP A 425 -5.26 22.05 -24.94
CA ASP A 425 -5.30 22.10 -26.41
C ASP A 425 -5.16 20.70 -27.02
N LEU A 426 -4.44 19.81 -26.33
CA LEU A 426 -4.25 18.40 -26.69
C LEU A 426 -4.50 17.50 -25.47
N VAL A 427 -5.33 16.48 -25.65
CA VAL A 427 -5.64 15.47 -24.64
C VAL A 427 -5.21 14.10 -25.14
N ILE A 428 -4.31 13.45 -24.41
CA ILE A 428 -3.88 12.09 -24.64
C ILE A 428 -4.55 11.20 -23.60
N LEU A 429 -5.57 10.45 -24.02
CA LEU A 429 -6.29 9.51 -23.17
C LEU A 429 -5.58 8.17 -23.16
N THR A 430 -5.17 7.70 -21.97
CA THR A 430 -4.50 6.39 -21.82
C THR A 430 -5.43 5.35 -21.20
N GLY A 431 -5.38 4.11 -21.67
CA GLY A 431 -6.19 3.02 -21.12
C GLY A 431 -7.65 3.05 -21.58
N SER A 432 -8.50 2.20 -20.98
CA SER A 432 -9.88 1.96 -21.44
C SER A 432 -10.97 2.49 -20.51
N LEU A 433 -10.65 2.67 -19.21
CA LEU A 433 -11.63 2.84 -18.12
C LEU A 433 -12.58 4.03 -18.32
N ASN A 434 -12.03 5.23 -18.54
CA ASN A 434 -12.81 6.46 -18.66
C ASN A 434 -12.90 6.99 -20.11
N THR A 435 -12.26 6.30 -21.05
CA THR A 435 -12.01 6.82 -22.41
C THR A 435 -13.29 7.16 -23.15
N LYS A 436 -14.34 6.33 -23.07
CA LYS A 436 -15.62 6.60 -23.74
C LYS A 436 -16.28 7.89 -23.21
N MET A 437 -16.37 8.02 -21.89
CA MET A 437 -16.97 9.19 -21.24
C MET A 437 -16.19 10.47 -21.54
N TYR A 438 -14.85 10.39 -21.48
CA TYR A 438 -14.00 11.53 -21.78
C TYR A 438 -14.08 11.91 -23.26
N ASP A 439 -14.19 10.93 -24.16
CA ASP A 439 -14.35 11.18 -25.58
C ASP A 439 -15.66 11.90 -25.91
N GLU A 440 -16.76 11.56 -25.22
CA GLU A 440 -18.06 12.23 -25.37
C GLU A 440 -18.06 13.68 -24.85
N ILE A 441 -17.39 13.95 -23.72
CA ILE A 441 -17.42 15.27 -23.06
C ILE A 441 -16.40 16.24 -23.65
N ILE A 442 -15.20 15.74 -23.95
CA ILE A 442 -14.10 16.56 -24.44
C ILE A 442 -14.27 16.75 -25.94
N THR A 443 -14.68 17.95 -26.36
CA THR A 443 -14.99 18.26 -27.77
C THR A 443 -14.11 19.37 -28.35
N ARG A 444 -13.59 20.26 -27.50
CA ARG A 444 -12.77 21.40 -27.90
C ARG A 444 -11.32 21.03 -28.27
N PRO A 445 -10.52 20.36 -27.41
CA PRO A 445 -9.14 20.04 -27.75
C PRO A 445 -9.03 18.92 -28.77
N ARG A 446 -7.88 18.85 -29.43
CA ARG A 446 -7.51 17.65 -30.19
C ARG A 446 -7.34 16.49 -29.20
N LYS A 447 -7.86 15.32 -29.56
CA LYS A 447 -7.78 14.11 -28.73
C LYS A 447 -6.97 13.03 -29.43
N ILE A 448 -6.18 12.29 -28.66
CA ILE A 448 -5.49 11.09 -29.10
C ILE A 448 -5.74 10.01 -28.05
N VAL A 449 -6.31 8.88 -28.46
CA VAL A 449 -6.47 7.71 -27.59
C VAL A 449 -5.26 6.80 -27.77
N LEU A 450 -4.52 6.57 -26.69
CA LEU A 450 -3.31 5.76 -26.68
C LEU A 450 -3.59 4.43 -25.98
N ALA A 451 -3.70 3.36 -26.78
CA ALA A 451 -3.90 2.00 -26.26
C ALA A 451 -2.62 1.42 -25.64
N ASP A 452 -1.46 1.71 -26.24
CA ASP A 452 -0.16 1.22 -25.77
C ASP A 452 0.70 2.37 -25.24
N LYS A 453 0.95 2.37 -23.93
CA LYS A 453 1.75 3.39 -23.25
C LYS A 453 3.21 3.41 -23.69
N THR A 454 3.73 2.34 -24.29
CA THR A 454 5.12 2.31 -24.78
C THR A 454 5.37 3.35 -25.87
N GLN A 455 4.33 3.73 -26.61
CA GLN A 455 4.38 4.73 -27.68
C GLN A 455 4.26 6.18 -27.16
N LEU A 456 4.05 6.38 -25.85
CA LEU A 456 3.78 7.71 -25.28
C LEU A 456 4.96 8.67 -25.49
N VAL A 457 6.19 8.18 -25.34
CA VAL A 457 7.40 9.02 -25.49
C VAL A 457 7.54 9.52 -26.92
N GLU A 458 7.39 8.63 -27.91
CA GLU A 458 7.46 8.99 -29.32
C GLU A 458 6.31 9.93 -29.72
N LEU A 459 5.10 9.67 -29.22
CA LEU A 459 3.95 10.53 -29.43
C LEU A 459 4.20 11.94 -28.89
N LEU A 460 4.66 12.06 -27.64
CA LEU A 460 4.95 13.37 -27.04
C LEU A 460 6.10 14.07 -27.78
N ALA A 461 7.12 13.37 -28.25
CA ALA A 461 8.19 13.95 -29.04
C ALA A 461 7.67 14.56 -30.37
N ARG A 462 6.68 13.91 -31.00
CA ARG A 462 6.07 14.39 -32.25
C ARG A 462 5.07 15.53 -32.04
N GLU A 463 4.25 15.45 -30.99
CA GLU A 463 3.08 16.32 -30.79
C GLU A 463 3.39 17.55 -29.91
N THR A 464 4.58 17.64 -29.29
CA THR A 464 4.93 18.73 -28.37
C THR A 464 6.27 19.38 -28.72
N LYS A 465 6.38 20.70 -28.50
CA LYS A 465 7.54 21.54 -28.82
C LYS A 465 8.01 22.36 -27.61
N GLN A 466 9.09 23.11 -27.76
CA GLN A 466 9.56 24.04 -26.73
C GLN A 466 8.49 25.09 -26.42
N GLY A 467 8.34 25.44 -25.14
CA GLY A 467 7.32 26.36 -24.64
C GLY A 467 5.98 25.69 -24.33
N ASP A 468 5.84 24.37 -24.53
CA ASP A 468 4.62 23.64 -24.18
C ASP A 468 4.63 23.21 -22.70
N LEU A 469 3.43 23.10 -22.11
CA LEU A 469 3.18 22.49 -20.82
C LEU A 469 2.59 21.10 -21.02
N ILE A 470 3.17 20.09 -20.36
CA ILE A 470 2.70 18.70 -20.38
C ILE A 470 2.30 18.32 -18.95
N TYR A 471 1.04 18.00 -18.75
CA TYR A 471 0.52 17.52 -17.46
C TYR A 471 0.26 16.01 -17.51
N PHE A 472 1.02 15.24 -16.75
CA PHE A 472 0.76 13.82 -16.50
C PHE A 472 -0.13 13.68 -15.29
N ALA A 473 -1.40 13.33 -15.51
CA ALA A 473 -2.43 13.34 -14.48
C ALA A 473 -2.97 11.93 -14.23
N ASN A 474 -2.62 11.37 -13.08
CA ASN A 474 -2.98 10.02 -12.64
C ASN A 474 -2.36 8.92 -13.54
N ASP A 475 -2.16 7.73 -12.98
CA ASP A 475 -1.76 6.56 -13.76
C ASP A 475 -2.75 5.42 -13.55
N ALA A 476 -3.06 4.72 -14.63
CA ALA A 476 -3.89 3.53 -14.61
C ALA A 476 -2.98 2.31 -14.70
N PRO A 477 -3.12 1.30 -13.82
CA PRO A 477 -2.39 0.05 -13.97
C PRO A 477 -2.61 -0.55 -15.36
N SER A 478 -1.57 -1.11 -15.97
CA SER A 478 -1.61 -1.64 -17.35
C SER A 478 -2.59 -2.81 -17.59
N TYR A 479 -3.25 -3.31 -16.55
CA TYR A 479 -4.26 -4.38 -16.62
C TYR A 479 -5.71 -3.89 -16.61
N ILE A 480 -5.93 -2.57 -16.53
CA ILE A 480 -7.25 -1.88 -16.62
C ILE A 480 -7.27 -1.10 -17.93
#